data_AF-A0A1D1ZS10-F1
#
_entry.id   AF-A0A1D1ZS10-F1
#
_cell.length_a   1.000
_cell.length_b   1.000
_cell.length_c   1.000
_cell.angle_alpha   90.00
_cell.angle_beta   90.00
_cell.angle_gamma   90.00
#
_symmetry.space_group_name_H-M   'P 1'
#
loop_
_entity.id
_entity.type
_entity.pdbx_description
1 polymer ?
#
loop_
_entity_poly.entity_id
_entity_poly.type
_entity_poly.pdbx_seq_one_letter_code
_entity_poly.pdbx_strand_id
1 'polypeptide(L)'
;MASGGPDRESGDDARVRREARRSLLAGVALLAVLLLSLVPLTWCLPALSAEDLAILKSFPPRTLGTLLEQREIILRYAATSPGIVAVCFCMAYVVMQSLAIPGTLVLSVLAGAIYGHWRGWALVSGISTLGALSCYTLSLLIGRPIVRALWPLRTERFAAEVAAR
;
A
#
# COMPACT_ATOMS: atom_id res chain seq x y z
N MET A 1 28.14 -34.62 -27.12
CA MET A 1 27.00 -33.86 -26.56
C MET A 1 26.77 -34.34 -25.13
N ALA A 2 27.48 -33.79 -24.14
CA ALA A 2 27.19 -33.92 -22.70
C ALA A 2 28.29 -33.15 -21.94
N SER A 3 28.07 -31.87 -21.65
CA SER A 3 28.91 -31.13 -20.71
C SER A 3 28.10 -30.00 -20.04
N GLY A 4 26.98 -30.39 -19.41
CA GLY A 4 26.37 -29.58 -18.36
C GLY A 4 27.02 -29.99 -17.05
N GLY A 5 28.18 -29.40 -16.74
CA GLY A 5 28.92 -29.73 -15.52
C GLY A 5 28.28 -29.14 -14.25
N PRO A 6 28.59 -29.69 -13.06
CA PRO A 6 28.08 -29.24 -11.76
C PRO A 6 28.35 -27.74 -11.47
N ASP A 7 29.35 -27.16 -12.13
CA ASP A 7 29.67 -25.72 -12.05
C ASP A 7 28.60 -24.81 -12.70
N ARG A 8 27.86 -25.31 -13.71
CA ARG A 8 26.76 -24.56 -14.34
C ARG A 8 25.49 -24.57 -13.47
N GLU A 9 25.21 -25.70 -12.83
CA GLU A 9 24.08 -25.84 -11.89
C GLU A 9 24.28 -24.96 -10.64
N SER A 10 25.49 -24.99 -10.05
CA SER A 10 25.84 -24.15 -8.90
C SER A 10 25.78 -22.64 -9.21
N GLY A 11 26.13 -22.25 -10.44
CA GLY A 11 26.06 -20.87 -10.92
C GLY A 11 24.64 -20.35 -11.13
N ASP A 12 23.72 -21.17 -11.64
CA ASP A 12 22.33 -20.79 -11.86
C ASP A 12 21.57 -20.63 -10.54
N ASP A 13 21.78 -21.58 -9.62
CA ASP A 13 21.25 -21.56 -8.26
C ASP A 13 21.66 -20.30 -7.47
N ALA A 14 22.92 -19.88 -7.60
CA ALA A 14 23.43 -18.68 -6.98
C ALA A 14 22.83 -17.39 -7.59
N ARG A 15 22.53 -17.38 -8.89
CA ARG A 15 21.83 -16.26 -9.56
C ARG A 15 20.39 -16.15 -9.08
N VAL A 16 19.66 -17.27 -9.06
CA VAL A 16 18.27 -17.32 -8.59
C VAL A 16 18.15 -16.85 -7.13
N ARG A 17 19.05 -17.30 -6.24
CA ARG A 17 19.08 -16.85 -4.83
C ARG A 17 19.41 -15.36 -4.70
N ARG A 18 20.32 -14.82 -5.52
CA ARG A 18 20.63 -13.38 -5.54
C ARG A 18 19.44 -12.56 -6.01
N GLU A 19 18.74 -13.00 -7.04
CA GLU A 19 17.58 -12.31 -7.59
C GLU A 19 16.40 -12.32 -6.61
N ALA A 20 16.15 -13.47 -5.96
CA ALA A 20 15.17 -13.57 -4.87
C ALA A 20 15.51 -12.68 -3.66
N ARG A 21 16.79 -12.59 -3.28
CA ARG A 21 17.23 -11.65 -2.22
C ARG A 21 17.02 -10.20 -2.65
N ARG A 22 17.35 -9.84 -3.88
CA ARG A 22 17.13 -8.48 -4.40
C ARG A 22 15.66 -8.11 -4.43
N SER A 23 14.78 -9.00 -4.90
CA SER A 23 13.33 -8.75 -4.91
C SER A 23 12.78 -8.60 -3.49
N LEU A 24 13.23 -9.44 -2.56
CA LEU A 24 12.83 -9.34 -1.15
C LEU A 24 13.30 -8.03 -0.52
N LEU A 25 14.56 -7.65 -0.73
CA LEU A 25 15.11 -6.38 -0.23
C LEU A 25 14.37 -5.18 -0.81
N ALA A 26 14.04 -5.19 -2.11
CA ALA A 26 13.24 -4.14 -2.74
C ALA A 26 11.82 -4.08 -2.15
N GLY A 27 11.19 -5.22 -1.88
CA GLY A 27 9.88 -5.28 -1.23
C GLY A 27 9.90 -4.72 0.20
N VAL A 28 10.91 -5.10 1.00
CA VAL A 28 11.10 -4.56 2.36
C VAL A 28 11.40 -3.07 2.33
N ALA A 29 12.22 -2.60 1.37
CA ALA A 29 12.48 -1.18 1.19
C ALA A 29 11.22 -0.41 0.83
N LEU A 30 10.37 -0.93 -0.08
CA LEU A 30 9.09 -0.31 -0.43
C LEU A 30 8.15 -0.25 0.77
N LEU A 31 8.07 -1.32 1.57
CA LEU A 31 7.29 -1.34 2.81
C LEU A 31 7.83 -0.32 3.82
N ALA A 32 9.15 -0.24 3.99
CA ALA A 32 9.78 0.74 4.87
C ALA A 32 9.50 2.17 4.41
N VAL A 33 9.55 2.45 3.11
CA VAL A 33 9.19 3.77 2.54
C VAL A 33 7.73 4.11 2.83
N LEU A 34 6.81 3.15 2.67
CA LEU A 34 5.39 3.35 3.00
C LEU A 34 5.19 3.65 4.49
N LEU A 35 5.87 2.94 5.39
CA LEU A 35 5.79 3.21 6.82
C LEU A 35 6.45 4.54 7.21
N LEU A 36 7.60 4.85 6.63
CA LEU A 36 8.30 6.13 6.84
C LEU A 36 7.48 7.31 6.34
N SER A 37 6.65 7.14 5.31
CA SER A 37 5.73 8.18 4.81
C SER A 37 4.67 8.60 5.83
N LEU A 38 4.42 7.80 6.88
CA LEU A 38 3.57 8.17 8.01
C LEU A 38 4.23 9.14 8.98
N VAL A 39 5.57 9.23 9.00
CA VAL A 39 6.28 10.17 9.89
C VAL A 39 5.99 11.62 9.49
N PRO A 40 6.17 12.04 8.22
CA PRO A 40 5.73 13.37 7.77
C PRO A 40 4.27 13.64 8.09
N LEU A 41 3.39 12.64 8.05
CA LEU A 41 1.98 12.80 8.41
C LEU A 41 1.82 13.32 9.85
N THR A 42 2.65 12.88 10.80
CA THR A 42 2.59 13.36 12.20
C THR A 42 3.15 14.77 12.38
N TRP A 43 4.07 15.18 11.51
CA TRP A 43 4.66 16.53 11.53
C TRP A 43 3.85 17.55 10.72
N CYS A 44 3.14 17.08 9.70
CA CYS A 44 2.32 17.88 8.79
C CYS A 44 0.88 18.01 9.29
N LEU A 45 0.46 17.15 10.23
CA LEU A 45 -0.75 17.36 11.00
C LEU A 45 -0.59 18.63 11.85
N PRO A 46 -1.36 19.71 11.61
CA PRO A 46 -1.40 20.83 12.54
C PRO A 46 -1.82 20.32 13.91
N ALA A 47 -1.51 21.06 14.99
CA ALA A 47 -1.86 20.68 16.36
C ALA A 47 -3.38 20.48 16.50
N LEU A 48 -3.85 19.26 16.25
CA LEU A 48 -5.21 18.85 16.54
C LEU A 48 -5.37 18.85 18.05
N SER A 49 -6.51 19.36 18.51
CA SER A 49 -6.88 19.18 19.91
C SER A 49 -6.90 17.67 20.22
N ALA A 50 -6.59 17.30 21.47
CA ALA A 50 -6.61 15.91 21.90
C ALA A 50 -7.98 15.25 21.65
N GLU A 51 -9.05 16.05 21.67
CA GLU A 51 -10.43 15.66 21.35
C GLU A 51 -10.61 15.36 19.85
N ASP A 52 -10.20 16.26 18.95
CA ASP A 52 -10.29 16.04 17.50
C ASP A 52 -9.51 14.78 17.10
N LEU A 53 -8.33 14.57 17.70
CA LEU A 53 -7.49 13.40 17.46
C LEU A 53 -8.14 12.11 17.98
N ALA A 54 -8.88 12.15 19.10
CA ALA A 54 -9.60 10.99 19.61
C ALA A 54 -10.74 10.57 18.66
N ILE A 55 -11.44 11.55 18.07
CA ILE A 55 -12.49 11.32 17.08
C ILE A 55 -11.90 10.75 15.78
N LEU A 56 -10.77 11.30 15.31
CA LEU A 56 -10.04 10.79 14.13
C LEU A 56 -9.44 9.39 14.35
N LYS A 57 -8.97 9.07 15.56
CA LYS A 57 -8.45 7.74 15.92
C LYS A 57 -9.52 6.66 15.97
N SER A 58 -10.80 7.03 16.04
CA SER A 58 -11.93 6.10 16.03
C SER A 58 -12.22 5.56 14.63
N PHE A 59 -11.18 5.11 13.92
CA PHE A 59 -11.24 4.51 12.60
C PHE A 59 -11.09 2.98 12.73
N PRO A 60 -11.96 2.15 12.12
CA PRO A 60 -13.02 2.52 11.17
C PRO A 60 -14.30 3.03 11.85
N PRO A 61 -14.95 4.06 11.28
CA PRO A 61 -16.19 4.60 11.80
C PRO A 61 -17.32 3.58 11.63
N ARG A 62 -18.09 3.37 12.70
CA ARG A 62 -19.17 2.39 12.74
C ARG A 62 -20.51 2.95 12.29
N THR A 63 -20.64 4.28 12.21
CA THR A 63 -21.88 4.98 11.84
C THR A 63 -21.62 6.18 10.92
N LEU A 64 -22.63 6.57 10.14
CA LEU A 64 -22.59 7.78 9.32
C LEU A 64 -22.40 9.05 10.17
N GLY A 65 -22.88 9.07 11.42
CA GLY A 65 -22.66 10.18 12.34
C GLY A 65 -21.16 10.40 12.63
N THR A 66 -20.44 9.34 13.02
CA THR A 66 -18.98 9.43 13.25
C THR A 66 -18.19 9.84 12.01
N LEU A 67 -18.68 9.46 10.82
CA LEU A 67 -18.11 9.89 9.55
C LEU A 67 -18.29 11.39 9.30
N LEU A 68 -19.47 11.92 9.61
CA LEU A 68 -19.76 13.34 9.45
C LEU A 68 -18.98 14.20 10.45
N GLU A 69 -18.78 13.72 11.68
CA GLU A 69 -17.93 14.41 12.67
C GLU A 69 -16.46 14.41 12.24
N GLN A 70 -15.93 13.27 11.81
CA GLN A 70 -14.57 13.20 11.25
C GLN A 70 -14.42 14.09 10.01
N ARG A 71 -15.43 14.12 9.14
CA ARG A 71 -15.50 15.02 7.98
C ARG A 71 -15.43 16.48 8.40
N GLU A 72 -16.22 16.89 9.40
CA GLU A 72 -16.32 18.28 9.82
C GLU A 72 -15.00 18.79 10.38
N ILE A 73 -14.33 17.95 11.18
CA ILE A 73 -12.97 18.22 11.65
C ILE A 73 -12.04 18.42 10.44
N ILE A 74 -11.98 17.46 9.52
CA ILE A 74 -11.10 17.53 8.35
C ILE A 74 -11.42 18.74 7.47
N LEU A 75 -12.69 19.11 7.28
CA LEU A 75 -13.12 20.29 6.53
C LEU A 75 -12.67 21.59 7.20
N ARG A 76 -12.81 21.69 8.53
CA ARG A 76 -12.36 22.85 9.29
C ARG A 76 -10.86 23.06 9.13
N TYR A 77 -10.07 21.98 9.10
CA TYR A 77 -8.62 22.04 8.84
C TYR A 77 -8.29 22.27 7.35
N ALA A 78 -9.08 21.72 6.42
CA ALA A 78 -8.91 21.92 4.98
C ALA A 78 -9.12 23.38 4.57
N ALA A 79 -9.99 24.13 5.28
CA ALA A 79 -10.20 25.56 5.06
C ALA A 79 -8.94 26.40 5.36
N THR A 80 -8.14 25.98 6.35
CA THR A 80 -6.92 26.70 6.77
C THR A 80 -5.71 26.35 5.90
N SER A 81 -5.60 25.11 5.40
CA SER A 81 -4.45 24.65 4.61
C SER A 81 -4.80 23.49 3.68
N PRO A 82 -5.49 23.76 2.54
CA PRO A 82 -6.06 22.71 1.69
C PRO A 82 -5.00 21.82 1.02
N GLY A 83 -3.81 22.37 0.73
CA GLY A 83 -2.69 21.62 0.13
C GLY A 83 -2.07 20.60 1.09
N ILE A 84 -1.88 20.98 2.36
CA ILE A 84 -1.36 20.09 3.40
C ILE A 84 -2.35 18.95 3.65
N VAL A 85 -3.64 19.26 3.79
CA VAL A 85 -4.68 18.24 3.98
C VAL A 85 -4.75 17.28 2.78
N ALA A 86 -4.56 17.77 1.55
CA ALA A 86 -4.51 16.92 0.36
C ALA A 86 -3.34 15.94 0.42
N VAL A 87 -2.13 16.42 0.75
CA VAL A 87 -0.93 15.55 0.87
C VAL A 87 -1.11 14.53 1.98
N CYS A 88 -1.61 14.94 3.15
CA CYS A 88 -1.89 14.05 4.27
C CYS A 88 -2.93 12.97 3.89
N PHE A 89 -4.02 13.37 3.23
CA PHE A 89 -5.05 12.46 2.72
C PHE A 89 -4.45 11.46 1.73
N CYS A 90 -3.66 11.93 0.77
CA CYS A 90 -2.98 11.11 -0.22
C CYS A 90 -2.08 10.05 0.44
N MET A 91 -1.22 10.47 1.37
CA MET A 91 -0.32 9.55 2.08
C MET A 91 -1.09 8.50 2.88
N ALA A 92 -2.07 8.92 3.68
CA ALA A 92 -2.89 8.00 4.47
C ALA A 92 -3.65 7.00 3.58
N TYR A 93 -4.19 7.46 2.45
CA TYR A 93 -4.88 6.61 1.48
C TYR A 93 -3.94 5.56 0.88
N VAL A 94 -2.76 5.96 0.38
CA VAL A 94 -1.79 5.04 -0.21
C VAL A 94 -1.34 4.00 0.80
N VAL A 95 -1.06 4.39 2.04
CA VAL A 95 -0.64 3.43 3.08
C VAL A 95 -1.77 2.45 3.41
N MET A 96 -3.00 2.93 3.62
CA MET A 96 -4.13 2.03 3.87
C MET A 96 -4.39 1.07 2.71
N GLN A 97 -4.36 1.56 1.47
CA GLN A 97 -4.56 0.74 0.28
C GLN A 97 -3.41 -0.28 0.10
N SER A 98 -2.16 0.13 0.34
CA SER A 98 -0.97 -0.72 0.20
C SER A 98 -0.92 -1.84 1.23
N LEU A 99 -1.43 -1.59 2.43
CA LEU A 99 -1.51 -2.57 3.52
C LEU A 99 -2.84 -3.35 3.53
N ALA A 100 -3.69 -3.15 2.51
CA ALA A 100 -5.02 -3.73 2.39
C ALA A 100 -5.92 -3.47 3.62
N ILE A 101 -5.78 -2.31 4.26
CA ILE A 101 -6.58 -1.89 5.41
C ILE A 101 -7.96 -1.44 4.90
N PRO A 102 -9.07 -2.03 5.39
CA PRO A 102 -10.41 -1.65 5.00
C PRO A 102 -10.74 -0.23 5.51
N GLY A 103 -11.24 0.63 4.62
CA GLY A 103 -11.63 2.00 4.98
C GLY A 103 -11.39 3.07 3.92
N THR A 104 -10.70 2.75 2.83
CA THR A 104 -10.41 3.72 1.75
C THR A 104 -11.67 4.20 1.00
N LEU A 105 -12.75 3.41 0.99
CA LEU A 105 -14.04 3.82 0.42
C LEU A 105 -14.61 5.08 1.11
N VAL A 106 -14.52 5.14 2.44
CA VAL A 106 -14.95 6.29 3.24
C VAL A 106 -14.15 7.53 2.84
N LEU A 107 -12.83 7.38 2.72
CA LEU A 107 -11.95 8.46 2.31
C LEU A 107 -12.28 8.96 0.89
N SER A 108 -12.60 8.06 -0.03
CA SER A 108 -13.01 8.43 -1.40
C SER A 108 -14.25 9.32 -1.42
N VAL A 109 -15.28 8.98 -0.61
CA VAL A 109 -16.47 9.81 -0.47
C VAL A 109 -16.14 11.16 0.17
N LEU A 110 -15.30 11.14 1.21
CA LEU A 110 -14.85 12.35 1.89
C LEU A 110 -14.10 13.31 0.95
N ALA A 111 -13.22 12.79 0.08
CA ALA A 111 -12.52 13.60 -0.91
C ALA A 111 -13.47 14.32 -1.88
N GLY A 112 -14.53 13.63 -2.33
CA GLY A 112 -15.59 14.26 -3.12
C GLY A 112 -16.30 15.39 -2.38
N ALA A 113 -16.47 15.25 -1.06
CA ALA A 113 -17.09 16.25 -0.22
C ALA A 113 -16.18 17.45 0.13
N ILE A 114 -14.86 17.27 0.14
CA ILE A 114 -13.86 18.32 0.42
C ILE A 114 -13.50 19.09 -0.85
N TYR A 115 -13.18 18.39 -1.94
CA TYR A 115 -12.61 18.98 -3.16
C TYR A 115 -13.65 19.18 -4.28
N GLY A 116 -14.89 18.74 -4.07
CA GLY A 116 -15.94 18.73 -5.07
C GLY A 116 -15.86 17.54 -6.03
N HIS A 117 -16.87 17.41 -6.89
CA HIS A 117 -17.08 16.20 -7.70
C HIS A 117 -15.89 15.86 -8.62
N TRP A 118 -15.51 16.78 -9.52
CA TRP A 118 -14.48 16.51 -10.53
C TRP A 118 -13.07 16.42 -9.96
N ARG A 119 -12.69 17.33 -9.07
CA ARG A 119 -11.35 17.36 -8.46
C ARG A 119 -11.17 16.21 -7.47
N GLY A 120 -12.19 15.91 -6.68
CA GLY A 120 -12.20 14.75 -5.79
C GLY A 120 -12.10 13.44 -6.57
N TRP A 121 -12.87 13.28 -7.65
CA TRP A 121 -12.79 12.09 -8.50
C TRP A 121 -11.39 11.91 -9.12
N ALA A 122 -10.82 12.96 -9.71
CA ALA A 122 -9.48 12.89 -10.30
C ALA A 122 -8.40 12.56 -9.26
N LEU A 123 -8.46 13.17 -8.08
CA LEU A 123 -7.54 12.91 -6.97
C LEU A 123 -7.65 11.47 -6.47
N VAL A 124 -8.88 11.00 -6.23
CA VAL A 124 -9.16 9.64 -5.73
C VAL A 124 -8.76 8.59 -6.76
N SER A 125 -9.00 8.82 -8.05
CA SER A 125 -8.59 7.90 -9.11
C SER A 125 -7.06 7.74 -9.14
N GLY A 126 -6.32 8.85 -9.20
CA GLY A 126 -4.86 8.83 -9.24
C GLY A 126 -4.25 8.17 -8.00
N ILE A 127 -4.72 8.54 -6.81
CA ILE A 127 -4.22 7.97 -5.55
C ILE A 127 -4.56 6.48 -5.43
N SER A 128 -5.75 6.05 -5.88
CA SER A 128 -6.16 4.65 -5.84
C SER A 128 -5.34 3.79 -6.79
N THR A 129 -5.01 4.31 -7.99
CA THR A 129 -4.13 3.60 -8.92
C THR A 129 -2.73 3.43 -8.32
N LEU A 130 -2.17 4.50 -7.72
CA LEU A 130 -0.87 4.44 -7.07
C LEU A 130 -0.85 3.45 -5.89
N GLY A 131 -1.86 3.49 -5.02
CA GLY A 131 -1.98 2.57 -3.88
C GLY A 131 -2.22 1.11 -4.27
N ALA A 132 -2.96 0.86 -5.37
CA ALA A 132 -3.13 -0.48 -5.90
C ALA A 132 -1.82 -1.01 -6.53
N LEU A 133 -1.09 -0.15 -7.25
CA LEU A 133 0.18 -0.51 -7.86
C LEU A 133 1.25 -0.85 -6.81
N SER A 134 1.32 -0.09 -5.72
CA SER A 134 2.23 -0.39 -4.61
C SER A 134 1.87 -1.71 -3.93
N CYS A 135 0.59 -1.99 -3.67
CA CYS A 135 0.11 -3.27 -3.12
C CYS A 135 0.48 -4.45 -4.03
N TYR A 136 0.22 -4.32 -5.33
CA TYR A 136 0.57 -5.33 -6.32
C TYR A 136 2.09 -5.57 -6.37
N THR A 137 2.87 -4.50 -6.37
CA THR A 137 4.34 -4.57 -6.41
C THR A 137 4.88 -5.22 -5.14
N LEU A 138 4.37 -4.88 -3.96
CA LEU A 138 4.72 -5.54 -2.69
C LEU A 138 4.42 -7.04 -2.75
N SER A 139 3.21 -7.40 -3.19
CA SER A 139 2.79 -8.78 -3.35
C SER A 139 3.69 -9.54 -4.34
N LEU A 140 4.10 -8.90 -5.42
CA LEU A 140 4.97 -9.51 -6.42
C LEU A 140 6.40 -9.74 -5.89
N LEU A 141 6.95 -8.74 -5.19
CA LEU A 141 8.33 -8.74 -4.68
C LEU A 141 8.52 -9.68 -3.48
N ILE A 142 7.53 -9.70 -2.58
CA ILE A 142 7.58 -10.46 -1.32
C ILE A 142 6.85 -11.80 -1.46
N GLY A 143 5.72 -11.85 -2.15
CA GLY A 143 4.91 -13.06 -2.28
C GLY A 143 5.61 -14.17 -3.08
N ARG A 144 6.32 -13.84 -4.16
CA ARG A 144 7.06 -14.83 -4.96
C ARG A 144 8.11 -15.62 -4.16
N PRO A 145 9.05 -14.99 -3.44
CA PRO A 145 10.02 -15.74 -2.63
C PRO A 145 9.36 -16.50 -1.48
N ILE A 146 8.33 -15.95 -0.83
CA ILE A 146 7.60 -16.62 0.26
C ILE A 146 6.92 -17.89 -0.24
N VAL A 147 6.19 -17.82 -1.37
CA VAL A 147 5.47 -18.98 -1.93
C VAL A 147 6.44 -20.09 -2.33
N ARG A 148 7.58 -19.75 -2.95
CA ARG A 148 8.62 -20.73 -3.30
C ARG A 148 9.26 -21.37 -2.07
N ALA A 149 9.40 -20.62 -0.97
CA ALA A 149 9.95 -21.15 0.27
C ALA A 149 8.96 -22.05 1.02
N LEU A 150 7.68 -21.69 1.08
CA LEU A 150 6.67 -22.47 1.84
C LEU A 150 6.11 -23.68 1.05
N TRP A 151 5.96 -23.58 -0.28
CA TRP A 151 5.28 -24.61 -1.09
C TRP A 151 6.05 -25.04 -2.35
N PRO A 152 7.32 -25.47 -2.25
CA PRO A 152 8.11 -25.87 -3.42
C PRO A 152 7.45 -27.01 -4.21
N LEU A 153 6.96 -28.05 -3.51
CA LEU A 153 6.34 -29.23 -4.12
C LEU A 153 5.01 -28.93 -4.85
N ARG A 154 4.24 -27.94 -4.39
CA ARG A 154 3.00 -27.54 -5.10
C ARG A 154 3.31 -26.72 -6.34
N THR A 155 4.34 -25.86 -6.28
CA THR A 155 4.75 -25.09 -7.45
C THR A 155 5.30 -25.96 -8.57
N GLU A 156 6.03 -27.02 -8.25
CA GLU A 156 6.54 -27.98 -9.24
C GLU A 156 5.42 -28.79 -9.90
N ARG A 157 4.45 -29.29 -9.11
CA ARG A 157 3.27 -29.99 -9.66
C ARG A 157 2.45 -29.11 -10.59
N PHE A 158 2.17 -27.87 -10.19
CA PHE A 158 1.45 -26.91 -11.03
C PHE A 158 2.22 -26.56 -12.30
N ALA A 159 3.55 -26.37 -12.21
CA ALA A 159 4.37 -26.12 -13.39
C ALA A 159 4.34 -27.29 -14.37
N ALA A 160 4.40 -28.53 -13.86
CA ALA A 160 4.30 -29.74 -14.67
C ALA A 160 2.92 -29.89 -15.33
N GLU A 161 1.83 -29.61 -14.61
CA GLU A 161 0.47 -29.65 -15.17
C GLU A 161 0.21 -28.57 -16.25
N VAL A 162 0.76 -27.36 -16.07
CA VAL A 162 0.67 -26.29 -17.08
C VAL A 162 1.51 -26.62 -18.31
N ALA A 163 2.70 -27.19 -18.15
CA ALA A 163 3.56 -27.58 -19.26
C ALA A 163 3.02 -28.79 -20.06
N ALA A 164 2.14 -29.57 -19.45
CA ALA A 164 1.49 -30.72 -20.09
C ALA A 164 0.20 -30.35 -20.86
N ARG A 165 -0.23 -29.08 -20.84
CA ARG A 165 -1.38 -28.55 -21.60
C ARG A 165 -0.91 -27.75 -22.81
#